data_AF-A0A7S4C9I6-F1
#
_entry.id   AF-A0A7S4C9I6-F1
#
_cell.length_a   1.000
_cell.length_b   1.000
_cell.length_c   1.000
_cell.angle_alpha   90.00
_cell.angle_beta   90.00
_cell.angle_gamma   90.00
#
_symmetry.space_group_name_H-M   'P 1'
#
loop_
_entity.id
_entity.type
_entity.pdbx_description
1 polymer ?
#
loop_
_entity_poly.entity_id
_entity_poly.type
_entity_poly.pdbx_seq_one_letter_code
_entity_poly.pdbx_strand_id
1 'polypeptide(L)'
;MIKSAQQIARDRRRREVEQTERITIAAGDGDYETVLEMLETGTDPECQDPGEYSPLSEASSQGHIEIVKLLLDFEADPNSVGELKRTPIWRAAWNDHTDVIQVLLEAGADPRIMCQNQRAHSVCSVSVKASVFDQWNIERTDSMKLKNEARHSSRRVQTETAALVTTSAHTGLDDVEELQSQHQSALRLLKQTQESYNSYAADYDGMCSPCYEGTPCKEVLDTTLGALHSAEQRIKDLNDSIRFIEQRLAQARALERNTRRQSMNANVTSWDTQNHHHCAPGFQRAVKGLLMINARIAEGDVPNSRWIWMPDDLLIHMIGFLPHVRIDLQVSLREVEDVVLKDWDGALSKQPQWPLLVDMSGQALTFLKYRDTVFLDSFTPHALDVETVRHAILGGLRYGRSVVVSLGDLDVLHGLGVAFDKVQKGLLDAVMDKSIRRPEKYLQLRRPEDDEEYDPSAFNPVLVSLFRFILVTTCKRPCLALQGQVYIIGVQG
;
A
#
# COMPACT_ATOMS: atom_id res chain seq x y z
N MET A 1 17.38 29.47 20.61
CA MET A 1 17.45 29.35 19.14
C MET A 1 17.19 27.90 18.78
N ILE A 2 15.97 27.56 18.40
CA ILE A 2 15.63 26.21 17.96
C ILE A 2 16.07 26.12 16.50
N LYS A 3 17.00 25.19 16.19
CA LYS A 3 17.41 24.94 14.80
C LYS A 3 16.18 24.56 13.98
N SER A 4 16.03 25.09 12.77
CA SER A 4 14.93 24.70 11.88
C SER A 4 15.01 23.20 11.57
N ALA A 5 13.88 22.54 11.33
CA ALA A 5 13.83 21.11 10.99
C ALA A 5 14.75 20.77 9.79
N GLN A 6 14.85 21.68 8.82
CA GLN A 6 15.76 21.58 7.68
C GLN A 6 17.25 21.59 8.08
N GLN A 7 17.61 22.37 9.10
CA GLN A 7 18.99 22.41 9.60
C GLN A 7 19.35 21.13 10.37
N ILE A 8 18.40 20.58 11.15
CA ILE A 8 18.57 19.31 11.86
C ILE A 8 18.75 18.16 10.85
N ALA A 9 17.94 18.12 9.79
CA ALA A 9 18.04 17.11 8.74
C ALA A 9 19.38 17.21 7.98
N ARG A 10 19.87 18.43 7.67
CA ARG A 10 21.18 18.63 7.05
C ARG A 10 22.33 18.20 7.95
N ASP A 11 22.28 18.57 9.24
CA ASP A 11 23.31 18.20 10.21
C ASP A 11 23.34 16.66 10.42
N ARG A 12 22.17 16.00 10.42
CA ARG A 12 22.06 14.53 10.50
C ARG A 12 22.67 13.85 9.28
N ARG A 13 22.29 14.28 8.08
CA ARG A 13 22.83 13.72 6.82
C ARG A 13 24.34 13.89 6.72
N ARG A 14 24.87 15.03 7.17
CA ARG A 14 26.32 15.27 7.21
C ARG A 14 27.02 14.26 8.12
N ARG A 15 26.49 14.00 9.32
CA ARG A 15 27.06 13.02 10.26
C ARG A 15 27.00 11.59 9.72
N GLU A 16 25.90 11.24 9.04
CA GLU A 16 25.77 9.93 8.39
C GLU A 16 26.84 9.75 7.32
N VAL A 17 27.06 10.74 6.45
CA VAL A 17 28.12 10.69 5.43
C VAL A 17 29.52 10.66 6.05
N GLU A 18 29.78 11.50 7.06
CA GLU A 18 31.06 11.48 7.79
C GLU A 18 31.29 10.13 8.48
N GLN A 19 30.24 9.45 8.97
CA GLN A 19 30.33 8.15 9.59
C GLN A 19 30.63 7.04 8.57
N THR A 20 29.96 7.04 7.40
CA THR A 20 30.23 6.04 6.36
C THR A 20 31.60 6.21 5.73
N GLU A 21 32.06 7.45 5.53
CA GLU A 21 33.42 7.74 5.06
C GLU A 21 34.48 7.29 6.07
N ARG A 22 34.26 7.53 7.38
CA ARG A 22 35.21 7.15 8.43
C ARG A 22 35.45 5.64 8.53
N ILE A 23 34.39 4.82 8.48
CA ILE A 23 34.55 3.36 8.56
C ILE A 23 35.22 2.81 7.29
N THR A 24 34.92 3.36 6.11
CA THR A 24 35.57 2.94 4.86
C THR A 24 37.06 3.30 4.85
N ILE A 25 37.43 4.49 5.34
CA ILE A 25 38.84 4.89 5.50
C ILE A 25 39.55 3.98 6.50
N ALA A 26 38.96 3.76 7.69
CA ALA A 26 39.55 2.88 8.71
C ALA A 26 39.77 1.45 8.18
N ALA A 27 38.80 0.93 7.41
CA ALA A 27 38.89 -0.38 6.76
C ALA A 27 40.01 -0.45 5.71
N GLY A 28 40.27 0.64 4.98
CA GLY A 28 41.39 0.74 4.04
C GLY A 28 42.76 0.94 4.70
N ASP A 29 42.81 1.68 5.80
CA ASP A 29 44.03 1.94 6.55
C ASP A 29 44.48 0.74 7.41
N GLY A 30 43.58 -0.21 7.65
CA GLY A 30 43.87 -1.40 8.46
C GLY A 30 43.60 -1.22 9.96
N ASP A 31 42.81 -0.20 10.34
CA ASP A 31 42.48 0.12 11.73
C ASP A 31 41.33 -0.77 12.25
N TYR A 32 41.70 -1.95 12.75
CA TYR A 32 40.76 -2.96 13.23
C TYR A 32 39.91 -2.46 14.40
N GLU A 33 40.53 -1.81 15.40
CA GLU A 33 39.84 -1.31 16.59
C GLU A 33 38.76 -0.29 16.24
N THR A 34 39.05 0.67 15.35
CA THR A 34 38.06 1.66 14.93
C THR A 34 36.91 1.00 14.16
N VAL A 35 37.20 0.04 13.28
CA VAL A 35 36.15 -0.69 12.55
C VAL A 35 35.26 -1.50 13.51
N LEU A 36 35.86 -2.21 14.48
CA LEU A 36 35.12 -2.99 15.48
C LEU A 36 34.21 -2.09 16.33
N GLU A 37 34.74 -0.99 16.88
CA GLU A 37 33.95 -0.06 17.69
C GLU A 37 32.76 0.51 16.87
N MET A 38 33.00 0.87 15.61
CA MET A 38 31.95 1.40 14.75
C MET A 38 30.87 0.35 14.44
N LEU A 39 31.24 -0.90 14.22
CA LEU A 39 30.27 -1.99 14.01
C LEU A 39 29.48 -2.32 15.27
N GLU A 40 30.13 -2.36 16.44
CA GLU A 40 29.48 -2.60 17.74
C GLU A 40 28.52 -1.45 18.12
N THR A 41 28.82 -0.22 17.73
CA THR A 41 27.93 0.93 17.91
C THR A 41 26.76 0.96 16.91
N GLY A 42 26.66 -0.03 16.03
CA GLY A 42 25.54 -0.22 15.11
C GLY A 42 25.71 0.46 13.75
N THR A 43 26.95 0.77 13.34
CA THR A 43 27.21 1.19 11.95
C THR A 43 26.88 0.05 11.01
N ASP A 44 26.19 0.36 9.90
CA ASP A 44 25.86 -0.64 8.89
C ASP A 44 27.13 -1.12 8.17
N PRO A 45 27.48 -2.42 8.21
CA PRO A 45 28.65 -2.95 7.50
C PRO A 45 28.52 -2.83 5.97
N GLU A 46 27.30 -2.69 5.45
CA GLU A 46 27.01 -2.47 4.03
C GLU A 46 27.02 -1.00 3.64
N CYS A 47 27.41 -0.09 4.55
CA CYS A 47 27.44 1.32 4.25
C CYS A 47 28.36 1.62 3.07
N GLN A 48 27.99 2.61 2.28
CA GLN A 48 28.77 3.07 1.15
C GLN A 48 29.20 4.51 1.41
N ASP A 49 30.46 4.80 1.09
CA ASP A 49 30.94 6.18 1.05
C ASP A 49 30.37 6.92 -0.19
N PRO A 50 30.62 8.23 -0.36
CA PRO A 50 30.15 8.97 -1.55
C PRO A 50 30.69 8.46 -2.90
N GLY A 51 31.72 7.61 -2.90
CA GLY A 51 32.25 6.95 -4.09
C GLY A 51 31.72 5.53 -4.29
N GLU A 52 30.68 5.14 -3.53
CA GLU A 52 30.06 3.82 -3.52
C GLU A 52 31.01 2.67 -3.15
N TYR A 53 32.05 2.97 -2.35
CA TYR A 53 32.97 2.00 -1.79
C TYR A 53 32.39 1.46 -0.48
N SER A 54 32.25 0.14 -0.38
CA SER A 54 31.94 -0.52 0.89
C SER A 54 33.22 -0.75 1.70
N PRO A 55 33.16 -0.73 3.05
CA PRO A 55 34.29 -1.09 3.91
C PRO A 55 34.91 -2.42 3.53
N LEU A 56 34.08 -3.41 3.15
CA LEU A 56 34.55 -4.72 2.71
C LEU A 56 35.33 -4.64 1.39
N SER A 57 34.89 -3.81 0.45
CA SER A 57 35.58 -3.59 -0.82
C SER A 57 36.95 -2.96 -0.60
N GLU A 58 37.06 -1.97 0.29
CA GLU A 58 38.31 -1.25 0.54
C GLU A 58 39.31 -2.12 1.33
N ALA A 59 38.86 -2.79 2.40
CA ALA A 59 39.69 -3.76 3.13
C ALA A 59 40.20 -4.88 2.21
N SER A 60 39.35 -5.36 1.29
CA SER A 60 39.74 -6.38 0.32
C SER A 60 40.74 -5.86 -0.72
N SER A 61 40.65 -4.58 -1.08
CA SER A 61 41.58 -3.92 -1.99
C SER A 61 42.97 -3.77 -1.36
N GLN A 62 43.05 -3.51 -0.06
CA GLN A 62 44.31 -3.28 0.64
C GLN A 62 44.91 -4.54 1.28
N GLY A 63 44.17 -5.65 1.28
CA GLY A 63 44.66 -6.94 1.76
C GLY A 63 44.48 -7.17 3.26
N HIS A 64 43.62 -6.41 3.94
CA HIS A 64 43.43 -6.47 5.40
C HIS A 64 42.53 -7.63 5.82
N ILE A 65 43.10 -8.84 5.86
CA ILE A 65 42.39 -10.11 6.10
C ILE A 65 41.54 -10.08 7.38
N GLU A 66 42.07 -9.55 8.48
CA GLU A 66 41.36 -9.57 9.78
C GLU A 66 40.14 -8.63 9.79
N ILE A 67 40.21 -7.51 9.07
CA ILE A 67 39.05 -6.63 8.86
C ILE A 67 38.04 -7.26 7.89
N VAL A 68 38.51 -7.96 6.85
CA VAL A 68 37.62 -8.71 5.94
C VAL A 68 36.84 -9.77 6.71
N LYS A 69 37.50 -10.57 7.56
CA LYS A 69 36.82 -11.54 8.42
C LYS A 69 35.83 -10.87 9.36
N LEU A 70 36.24 -9.78 10.02
CA LEU A 70 35.37 -9.02 10.93
C LEU A 70 34.10 -8.54 10.21
N LEU A 71 34.23 -7.93 9.03
CA LEU A 71 33.09 -7.45 8.25
C LEU A 71 32.18 -8.60 7.82
N LEU A 72 32.74 -9.75 7.44
CA LEU A 72 31.98 -10.95 7.10
C LEU A 72 31.30 -11.61 8.33
N ASP A 73 31.92 -11.54 9.52
CA ASP A 73 31.33 -11.97 10.79
C ASP A 73 30.15 -11.06 11.17
N PHE A 74 30.26 -9.77 10.88
CA PHE A 74 29.15 -8.81 10.89
C PHE A 74 28.26 -8.90 9.64
N GLU A 75 28.33 -10.01 8.89
CA GLU A 75 27.48 -10.38 7.76
C GLU A 75 27.45 -9.36 6.61
N ALA A 76 28.58 -8.75 6.30
CA ALA A 76 28.72 -7.99 5.05
C ALA A 76 28.51 -8.90 3.82
N ASP A 77 27.86 -8.40 2.77
CA ASP A 77 27.62 -9.13 1.53
C ASP A 77 28.96 -9.26 0.75
N PRO A 78 29.50 -10.47 0.60
CA PRO A 78 30.74 -10.70 -0.16
C PRO A 78 30.61 -10.38 -1.66
N ASN A 79 29.38 -10.23 -2.16
CA ASN A 79 29.06 -9.91 -3.55
C ASN A 79 28.63 -8.46 -3.76
N SER A 80 28.76 -7.60 -2.74
CA SER A 80 28.43 -6.17 -2.84
C SER A 80 29.13 -5.50 -4.05
N VAL A 81 28.41 -4.63 -4.75
CA VAL A 81 28.90 -3.91 -5.93
C VAL A 81 28.77 -2.41 -5.74
N GLY A 82 29.88 -1.69 -5.91
CA GLY A 82 29.89 -0.22 -5.99
C GLY A 82 29.67 0.29 -7.42
N GLU A 83 29.85 1.60 -7.65
CA GLU A 83 29.56 2.31 -8.91
C GLU A 83 30.28 1.71 -10.12
N LEU A 84 31.51 1.22 -9.92
CA LEU A 84 32.32 0.56 -10.94
C LEU A 84 31.96 -0.91 -11.17
N LYS A 85 30.90 -1.40 -10.51
CA LYS A 85 30.47 -2.81 -10.47
C LYS A 85 31.60 -3.76 -10.08
N ARG A 86 32.51 -3.31 -9.22
CA ARG A 86 33.66 -4.09 -8.75
C ARG A 86 33.29 -4.78 -7.45
N THR A 87 33.34 -6.11 -7.43
CA THR A 87 33.13 -6.90 -6.22
C THR A 87 34.38 -6.90 -5.33
N PRO A 88 34.24 -7.15 -4.02
CA PRO A 88 35.39 -7.32 -3.10
C PRO A 88 36.43 -8.30 -3.63
N ILE A 89 35.98 -9.45 -4.17
CA ILE A 89 36.88 -10.47 -4.75
C ILE A 89 37.61 -9.97 -6.00
N TRP A 90 36.99 -9.11 -6.81
CA TRP A 90 37.64 -8.52 -7.98
C TRP A 90 38.78 -7.58 -7.56
N ARG A 91 38.61 -6.81 -6.48
CA ARG A 91 39.67 -5.91 -5.98
C ARG A 91 40.82 -6.67 -5.35
N ALA A 92 40.52 -7.67 -4.54
CA ALA A 92 41.53 -8.56 -3.98
C ALA A 92 42.33 -9.26 -5.09
N ALA A 93 41.65 -9.69 -6.16
CA ALA A 93 42.27 -10.28 -7.35
C ALA A 93 43.13 -9.29 -8.14
N TRP A 94 42.71 -8.03 -8.28
CA TRP A 94 43.49 -6.99 -8.98
C TRP A 94 44.82 -6.71 -8.28
N ASN A 95 44.86 -6.81 -6.95
CA ASN A 95 46.07 -6.58 -6.14
C ASN A 95 46.75 -7.89 -5.67
N ASP A 96 46.35 -9.06 -6.20
CA ASP A 96 46.91 -10.38 -5.88
C ASP A 96 46.91 -10.77 -4.39
N HIS A 97 45.92 -10.30 -3.63
CA HIS A 97 45.71 -10.67 -2.22
C HIS A 97 45.11 -12.08 -2.09
N THR A 98 45.94 -13.09 -2.32
CA THR A 98 45.58 -14.52 -2.34
C THR A 98 44.76 -14.94 -1.11
N ASP A 99 45.22 -14.55 0.08
CA ASP A 99 44.62 -14.94 1.36
C ASP A 99 43.21 -14.33 1.53
N VAL A 100 43.02 -13.08 1.09
CA VAL A 100 41.72 -12.41 1.08
C VAL A 100 40.76 -13.06 0.09
N ILE A 101 41.26 -13.42 -1.11
CA ILE A 101 40.44 -14.12 -2.12
C ILE A 101 39.92 -15.44 -1.55
N GLN A 102 40.76 -16.19 -0.83
CA GLN A 102 40.35 -17.44 -0.21
C GLN A 102 39.26 -17.23 0.85
N VAL A 103 39.43 -16.25 1.75
CA VAL A 103 38.42 -15.92 2.77
C VAL A 103 37.09 -15.50 2.14
N LEU A 104 37.13 -14.66 1.09
CA LEU A 104 35.92 -14.23 0.38
C LEU A 104 35.20 -15.40 -0.31
N LEU A 105 35.94 -16.32 -0.94
CA LEU A 105 35.37 -17.52 -1.55
C LEU A 105 34.72 -18.44 -0.50
N GLU A 106 35.38 -18.62 0.65
CA GLU A 106 34.86 -19.39 1.79
C GLU A 106 33.63 -18.74 2.41
N ALA A 107 33.50 -17.42 2.30
CA ALA A 107 32.31 -16.67 2.71
C ALA A 107 31.20 -16.60 1.65
N GLY A 108 31.39 -17.18 0.46
CA GLY A 108 30.36 -17.23 -0.59
C GLY A 108 30.43 -16.12 -1.65
N ALA A 109 31.58 -15.48 -1.84
CA ALA A 109 31.82 -14.62 -2.99
C ALA A 109 31.73 -15.41 -4.31
N ASP A 110 31.08 -14.84 -5.31
CA ASP A 110 30.91 -15.44 -6.63
C ASP A 110 32.00 -14.92 -7.60
N PRO A 111 32.99 -15.76 -7.99
CA PRO A 111 34.06 -15.35 -8.89
C PRO A 111 33.60 -15.17 -10.34
N ARG A 112 32.36 -15.56 -10.68
CA ARG A 112 31.77 -15.44 -12.02
C ARG A 112 31.23 -14.04 -12.30
N ILE A 113 31.04 -13.21 -11.27
CA ILE A 113 30.52 -11.85 -11.42
C ILE A 113 31.46 -11.06 -12.33
N MET A 114 30.87 -10.46 -13.37
CA MET A 114 31.58 -9.68 -14.37
C MET A 114 31.70 -8.23 -13.90
N CYS A 115 32.92 -7.77 -13.65
CA CYS A 115 33.24 -6.39 -13.32
C CYS A 115 34.00 -5.79 -14.52
N GLN A 116 33.49 -4.70 -15.11
CA GLN A 116 34.12 -4.05 -16.27
C GLN A 116 34.43 -5.03 -17.43
N ASN A 117 33.51 -5.95 -17.72
CA ASN A 117 33.65 -7.02 -18.72
C ASN A 117 34.78 -8.03 -18.45
N GLN A 118 35.32 -8.07 -17.24
CA GLN A 118 36.34 -9.02 -16.79
C GLN A 118 35.89 -9.75 -15.53
N ARG A 119 36.38 -10.97 -15.33
CA ARG A 119 36.16 -11.76 -14.09
C ARG A 119 37.33 -11.57 -13.15
N ALA A 120 37.15 -11.88 -11.87
CA ALA A 120 38.22 -11.83 -10.87
C ALA A 120 39.45 -12.66 -11.30
N HIS A 121 39.24 -13.87 -11.85
CA HIS A 121 40.33 -14.73 -12.32
C HIS A 121 41.08 -14.19 -13.56
N SER A 122 40.56 -13.16 -14.23
CA SER A 122 41.18 -12.58 -15.43
C SER A 122 42.10 -11.40 -15.10
N VAL A 123 41.92 -10.79 -13.93
CA VAL A 123 42.70 -9.64 -13.47
C VAL A 123 43.86 -10.01 -12.55
N CYS A 124 43.79 -11.16 -11.87
CA CYS A 124 44.87 -11.66 -11.02
C CYS A 124 46.04 -12.22 -11.83
N SER A 125 47.20 -12.36 -11.19
CA SER A 125 48.36 -13.04 -11.77
C SER A 125 48.09 -14.52 -12.03
N VAL A 126 48.90 -15.09 -12.93
CA VAL A 126 48.85 -16.51 -13.32
C VAL A 126 49.04 -17.43 -12.11
N SER A 127 49.84 -16.99 -11.13
CA SER A 127 50.09 -17.73 -9.87
C SER A 127 48.82 -17.85 -9.03
N VAL A 128 48.15 -16.73 -8.76
CA VAL A 128 46.91 -16.69 -7.97
C VAL A 128 45.79 -17.46 -8.65
N LYS A 129 45.69 -17.35 -9.98
CA LYS A 129 44.71 -18.10 -10.77
C LYS A 129 44.86 -19.61 -10.59
N ALA A 130 46.07 -20.14 -10.79
CA ALA A 130 46.34 -21.57 -10.66
C ALA A 130 46.22 -22.08 -9.22
N SER A 131 46.54 -21.23 -8.24
CA SER A 131 46.52 -21.58 -6.83
C SER A 131 45.11 -21.60 -6.23
N VAL A 132 44.28 -20.61 -6.57
CA VAL A 132 42.98 -20.41 -5.91
C VAL A 132 41.83 -20.72 -6.86
N PHE A 133 41.71 -19.97 -7.96
CA PHE A 133 40.53 -20.05 -8.83
C PHE A 133 40.41 -21.39 -9.57
N ASP A 134 41.51 -21.96 -10.05
CA ASP A 134 41.50 -23.24 -10.77
C ASP A 134 41.28 -24.45 -9.83
N GLN A 135 41.58 -24.30 -8.54
CA GLN A 135 41.36 -25.33 -7.51
C GLN A 135 40.01 -25.22 -6.82
N TRP A 136 39.32 -24.10 -6.97
CA TRP A 136 38.07 -23.82 -6.28
C TRP A 136 36.88 -24.60 -6.87
N ASN A 137 36.10 -25.26 -6.01
CA ASN A 137 34.87 -25.93 -6.42
C ASN A 137 33.69 -24.95 -6.52
N ILE A 138 33.25 -24.67 -7.75
CA ILE A 138 32.16 -23.72 -8.04
C ILE A 138 30.80 -24.14 -7.45
N GLU A 139 30.54 -25.43 -7.29
CA GLU A 139 29.28 -25.91 -6.69
C GLU A 139 29.14 -25.45 -5.23
N ARG A 140 30.28 -25.29 -4.55
CA ARG A 140 30.34 -24.75 -3.18
C ARG A 140 29.85 -23.30 -3.15
N THR A 141 30.17 -22.51 -4.17
CA THR A 141 29.71 -21.13 -4.31
C THR A 141 28.20 -21.05 -4.46
N ASP A 142 27.57 -21.91 -5.25
CA ASP A 142 26.11 -21.91 -5.44
C ASP A 142 25.36 -22.27 -4.14
N SER A 143 25.87 -23.25 -3.38
CA SER A 143 25.32 -23.61 -2.07
C SER A 143 25.48 -22.48 -1.04
N MET A 144 26.61 -21.79 -1.02
CA MET A 144 26.87 -20.69 -0.09
C MET A 144 26.08 -19.43 -0.47
N LYS A 145 25.89 -19.16 -1.76
CA LYS A 145 25.05 -18.07 -2.25
C LYS A 145 23.60 -18.21 -1.77
N LEU A 146 23.00 -19.39 -1.92
CA LEU A 146 21.65 -19.66 -1.41
C LEU A 146 21.53 -19.43 0.11
N LYS A 147 22.55 -19.86 0.88
CA LYS A 147 22.60 -19.65 2.33
C LYS A 147 22.75 -18.16 2.68
N ASN A 148 23.60 -17.42 1.98
CA ASN A 148 23.81 -15.99 2.21
C ASN A 148 22.58 -15.17 1.81
N GLU A 149 21.93 -15.46 0.67
CA GLU A 149 20.68 -14.82 0.26
C GLU A 149 19.57 -15.03 1.30
N ALA A 150 19.45 -16.23 1.86
CA ALA A 150 18.51 -16.52 2.96
C ALA A 150 18.87 -15.78 4.27
N ARG A 151 20.17 -15.63 4.56
CA ARG A 151 20.67 -14.91 5.74
C ARG A 151 20.46 -13.40 5.63
N HIS A 152 20.83 -12.80 4.49
CA HIS A 152 20.63 -11.37 4.22
C HIS A 152 19.16 -10.99 4.14
N SER A 153 18.29 -11.82 3.53
CA SER A 153 16.84 -11.57 3.54
C SER A 153 16.27 -11.60 4.96
N SER A 154 16.72 -12.54 5.80
CA SER A 154 16.33 -12.62 7.22
C SER A 154 16.80 -11.42 8.03
N ARG A 155 18.04 -10.95 7.83
CA ARG A 155 18.59 -9.76 8.50
C ARG A 155 17.95 -8.48 8.03
N ARG A 156 17.69 -8.32 6.73
CA ARG A 156 17.01 -7.14 6.21
C ARG A 156 15.64 -6.98 6.85
N VAL A 157 14.92 -8.08 6.98
CA VAL A 157 13.66 -8.10 7.73
C VAL A 157 13.90 -7.74 9.20
N GLN A 158 14.91 -8.30 9.88
CA GLN A 158 15.21 -7.97 11.28
C GLN A 158 15.61 -6.50 11.50
N THR A 159 16.50 -5.95 10.70
CA THR A 159 16.96 -4.54 10.78
C THR A 159 15.82 -3.57 10.46
N GLU A 160 15.04 -3.84 9.42
CA GLU A 160 13.86 -3.03 9.10
C GLU A 160 12.79 -3.13 10.21
N THR A 161 12.60 -4.31 10.82
CA THR A 161 11.71 -4.46 11.99
C THR A 161 12.21 -3.69 13.21
N ALA A 162 13.51 -3.75 13.51
CA ALA A 162 14.13 -3.04 14.64
C ALA A 162 14.10 -1.52 14.43
N ALA A 163 14.31 -1.04 13.21
CA ALA A 163 14.16 0.36 12.84
C ALA A 163 12.71 0.84 13.06
N LEU A 164 11.71 0.05 12.66
CA LEU A 164 10.31 0.38 12.91
C LEU A 164 9.98 0.40 14.41
N VAL A 165 10.44 -0.59 15.17
CA VAL A 165 10.25 -0.63 16.63
C VAL A 165 10.93 0.56 17.32
N THR A 166 12.13 0.95 16.90
CA THR A 166 12.84 2.11 17.48
C THR A 166 12.24 3.45 17.06
N THR A 167 11.75 3.60 15.82
CA THR A 167 10.98 4.79 15.41
C THR A 167 9.67 4.93 16.20
N SER A 168 9.04 3.83 16.60
CA SER A 168 7.89 3.85 17.51
C SER A 168 8.20 4.48 18.89
N ALA A 169 9.46 4.46 19.33
CA ALA A 169 9.86 5.06 20.61
C ALA A 169 10.07 6.59 20.54
N HIS A 170 10.14 7.19 19.34
CA HIS A 170 10.40 8.62 19.17
C HIS A 170 9.11 9.44 19.27
N THR A 171 9.06 10.40 20.19
CA THR A 171 7.89 11.24 20.49
C THR A 171 7.74 12.48 19.58
N GLY A 172 8.29 12.45 18.37
CA GLY A 172 8.27 13.57 17.42
C GLY A 172 6.87 13.88 16.87
N LEU A 173 6.67 15.09 16.35
CA LEU A 173 5.56 15.39 15.45
C LEU A 173 6.01 14.98 14.05
N ASP A 174 5.63 13.76 13.64
CA ASP A 174 6.01 13.22 12.34
C ASP A 174 4.94 13.59 11.30
N ASP A 175 5.38 13.88 10.08
CA ASP A 175 4.49 14.24 8.97
C ASP A 175 3.58 13.04 8.61
N VAL A 176 2.31 13.32 8.26
CA VAL A 176 1.31 12.27 7.95
C VAL A 176 1.78 11.36 6.82
N GLU A 177 2.48 11.91 5.81
CA GLU A 177 3.05 11.17 4.68
C GLU A 177 4.16 10.18 5.11
N GLU A 178 5.00 10.58 6.07
CA GLU A 178 6.06 9.74 6.62
C GLU A 178 5.49 8.57 7.41
N LEU A 179 4.51 8.83 8.28
CA LEU A 179 3.78 7.79 9.02
C LEU A 179 3.04 6.82 8.10
N GLN A 180 2.47 7.32 6.99
CA GLN A 180 1.83 6.47 5.98
C GLN A 180 2.84 5.56 5.26
N SER A 181 4.01 6.10 4.92
CA SER A 181 5.09 5.32 4.32
C SER A 181 5.59 4.22 5.26
N GLN A 182 5.80 4.56 6.55
CA GLN A 182 6.18 3.61 7.60
C GLN A 182 5.11 2.53 7.83
N HIS A 183 3.82 2.90 7.79
CA HIS A 183 2.73 1.93 7.90
C HIS A 183 2.74 0.92 6.73
N GLN A 184 2.96 1.41 5.50
CA GLN A 184 3.04 0.54 4.31
C GLN A 184 4.28 -0.35 4.29
N SER A 185 5.43 0.09 4.81
CA SER A 185 6.60 -0.77 4.96
C SER A 185 6.38 -1.84 6.02
N ALA A 186 5.79 -1.49 7.17
CA ALA A 186 5.47 -2.43 8.24
C ALA A 186 4.51 -3.55 7.78
N LEU A 187 3.47 -3.22 7.00
CA LEU A 187 2.56 -4.21 6.42
C LEU A 187 3.25 -5.16 5.43
N ARG A 188 4.19 -4.65 4.63
CA ARG A 188 4.98 -5.49 3.71
C ARG A 188 5.86 -6.48 4.47
N LEU A 189 6.53 -6.02 5.51
CA LEU A 189 7.38 -6.87 6.37
C LEU A 189 6.56 -7.92 7.14
N LEU A 190 5.37 -7.55 7.61
CA LEU A 190 4.46 -8.51 8.24
C LEU A 190 4.09 -9.64 7.28
N LYS A 191 3.78 -9.31 6.02
CA LYS A 191 3.48 -10.33 5.01
C LYS A 191 4.68 -11.25 4.75
N GLN A 192 5.87 -10.69 4.58
CA GLN A 192 7.08 -11.49 4.35
C GLN A 192 7.41 -12.41 5.54
N THR A 193 7.30 -11.91 6.77
CA THR A 193 7.54 -12.71 7.99
C THR A 193 6.52 -13.83 8.17
N GLN A 194 5.26 -13.59 7.79
CA GLN A 194 4.22 -14.63 7.77
C GLN A 194 4.51 -15.70 6.72
N GLU A 195 4.98 -15.33 5.54
CA GLU A 195 5.40 -16.30 4.50
C GLU A 195 6.58 -17.16 4.99
N SER A 196 7.59 -16.56 5.61
CA SER A 196 8.70 -17.30 6.21
C SER A 196 8.24 -18.21 7.35
N TYR A 197 7.35 -17.74 8.23
CA TYR A 197 6.76 -18.56 9.29
C TYR A 197 6.02 -19.78 8.73
N ASN A 198 5.20 -19.58 7.70
CA ASN A 198 4.47 -20.68 7.05
C ASN A 198 5.42 -21.70 6.41
N SER A 199 6.54 -21.25 5.85
CA SER A 199 7.59 -22.14 5.34
C SER A 199 8.21 -22.97 6.46
N TYR A 200 8.63 -22.34 7.56
CA TYR A 200 9.21 -23.06 8.70
C TYR A 200 8.22 -24.01 9.37
N ALA A 201 6.94 -23.65 9.40
CA ALA A 201 5.87 -24.50 9.93
C ALA A 201 5.67 -25.74 9.05
N ALA A 202 5.68 -25.57 7.72
CA ALA A 202 5.62 -26.68 6.78
C ALA A 202 6.84 -27.60 6.89
N ASP A 203 8.05 -27.04 7.07
CA ASP A 203 9.27 -27.82 7.29
C ASP A 203 9.19 -28.61 8.60
N TYR A 204 8.70 -27.99 9.67
CA TYR A 204 8.51 -28.64 10.98
C TYR A 204 7.46 -29.76 10.92
N ASP A 205 6.31 -29.52 10.28
CA ASP A 205 5.26 -30.54 10.08
C ASP A 205 5.76 -31.70 9.21
N GLY A 206 6.56 -31.40 8.17
CA GLY A 206 7.22 -32.39 7.33
C GLY A 206 8.22 -33.26 8.10
N MET A 207 8.95 -32.67 9.05
CA MET A 207 9.87 -33.38 9.96
C MET A 207 9.15 -34.22 11.02
N CYS A 208 7.92 -33.84 11.40
CA CYS A 208 7.08 -34.56 12.38
C CYS A 208 6.17 -35.65 11.76
N SER A 209 6.16 -35.80 10.43
CA SER A 209 5.41 -36.86 9.73
C SER A 209 6.05 -38.25 9.96
N PRO A 210 5.28 -39.36 10.03
CA PRO A 210 5.81 -40.66 10.39
C PRO A 210 6.55 -41.30 9.21
N CYS A 211 7.80 -40.91 9.00
CA CYS A 211 8.71 -41.55 8.06
C CYS A 211 9.73 -42.41 8.82
N TYR A 212 9.63 -43.70 8.55
CA TYR A 212 10.55 -44.76 8.93
C TYR A 212 12.00 -44.44 8.49
N GLU A 213 12.94 -44.86 9.35
CA GLU A 213 14.39 -44.91 9.11
C GLU A 213 15.11 -43.58 8.84
N GLY A 214 15.33 -42.86 9.94
CA GLY A 214 16.23 -41.71 10.00
C GLY A 214 15.63 -40.62 10.86
N THR A 215 15.67 -40.78 12.18
CA THR A 215 15.31 -39.71 13.13
C THR A 215 15.96 -38.40 12.68
N PRO A 216 15.21 -37.31 12.43
CA PRO A 216 15.84 -36.00 12.27
C PRO A 216 16.65 -35.75 13.55
N CYS A 217 17.95 -35.45 13.40
CA CYS A 217 18.80 -35.18 14.54
C CYS A 217 18.13 -34.10 15.40
N LYS A 218 17.98 -34.35 16.70
CA LYS A 218 17.31 -33.46 17.66
C LYS A 218 17.74 -31.99 17.51
N GLU A 219 19.00 -31.76 17.16
CA GLU A 219 19.57 -30.44 16.86
C GLU A 219 18.86 -29.72 15.70
N VAL A 220 18.50 -30.40 14.62
CA VAL A 220 17.80 -29.81 13.46
C VAL A 220 16.39 -29.39 13.85
N LEU A 221 15.70 -30.21 14.65
CA LEU A 221 14.36 -29.91 15.17
C LEU A 221 14.38 -28.74 16.16
N ASP A 222 15.35 -28.71 17.06
CA ASP A 222 15.51 -27.61 18.03
C ASP A 222 15.85 -26.29 17.30
N THR A 223 16.60 -26.36 16.19
CA THR A 223 16.94 -25.20 15.36
C THR A 223 15.72 -24.67 14.60
N THR A 224 14.91 -25.54 13.98
CA THR A 224 13.68 -25.12 13.28
C THR A 224 12.63 -24.58 14.25
N LEU A 225 12.50 -25.18 15.43
CA LEU A 225 11.63 -24.66 16.50
C LEU A 225 12.11 -23.28 17.00
N GLY A 226 13.42 -23.07 17.14
CA GLY A 226 14.00 -21.77 17.46
C GLY A 226 13.71 -20.69 16.40
N ALA A 227 13.77 -21.07 15.12
CA ALA A 227 13.43 -20.18 14.00
C ALA A 227 11.94 -19.81 13.99
N LEU A 228 11.06 -20.78 14.29
CA LEU A 228 9.62 -20.56 14.44
C LEU A 228 9.31 -19.57 15.56
N HIS A 229 9.80 -19.80 16.78
CA HIS A 229 9.60 -18.86 17.90
C HIS A 229 10.15 -17.46 17.59
N SER A 230 11.29 -17.38 16.91
CA SER A 230 11.85 -16.10 16.46
C SER A 230 10.97 -15.40 15.42
N ALA A 231 10.32 -16.15 14.52
CA ALA A 231 9.33 -15.62 13.58
C ALA A 231 8.05 -15.14 14.27
N GLU A 232 7.52 -15.92 15.22
CA GLU A 232 6.35 -15.54 16.01
C GLU A 232 6.57 -14.24 16.79
N GLN A 233 7.73 -14.12 17.44
CA GLN A 233 8.07 -12.90 18.19
C GLN A 233 8.14 -11.69 17.27
N ARG A 234 8.75 -11.82 16.08
CA ARG A 234 8.78 -10.74 15.06
C ARG A 234 7.39 -10.34 14.58
N ILE A 235 6.51 -11.32 14.33
CA ILE A 235 5.11 -11.06 13.94
C ILE A 235 4.41 -10.27 15.04
N LYS A 236 4.64 -10.62 16.31
CA LYS A 236 4.08 -9.90 17.46
C LYS A 236 4.59 -8.46 17.52
N ASP A 237 5.91 -8.26 17.46
CA ASP A 237 6.54 -6.94 17.53
C ASP A 237 6.12 -6.02 16.37
N LEU A 238 5.98 -6.59 15.16
CA LEU A 238 5.45 -5.86 14.00
C LEU A 238 3.99 -5.45 14.18
N ASN A 239 3.14 -6.34 14.70
CA ASN A 239 1.73 -6.01 14.96
C ASN A 239 1.59 -4.93 16.04
N ASP A 240 2.45 -4.93 17.05
CA ASP A 240 2.50 -3.87 18.08
C ASP A 240 2.96 -2.53 17.47
N SER A 241 3.98 -2.56 16.61
CA SER A 241 4.46 -1.38 15.87
C SER A 241 3.40 -0.81 14.92
N ILE A 242 2.67 -1.67 14.20
CA ILE A 242 1.58 -1.26 13.29
C ILE A 242 0.49 -0.53 14.07
N ARG A 243 0.02 -1.12 15.18
CA ARG A 243 -0.99 -0.50 16.06
C ARG A 243 -0.54 0.86 16.58
N PHE A 244 0.74 0.97 16.93
CA PHE A 244 1.32 2.24 17.37
C PHE A 244 1.34 3.30 16.26
N ILE A 245 1.78 2.93 15.05
CA ILE A 245 1.78 3.84 13.89
C ILE A 245 0.35 4.29 13.54
N GLU A 246 -0.63 3.39 13.56
CA GLU A 246 -2.04 3.72 13.34
C GLU A 246 -2.56 4.74 14.34
N GLN A 247 -2.23 4.58 15.63
CA GLN A 247 -2.61 5.52 16.68
C GLN A 247 -2.00 6.92 16.43
N ARG A 248 -0.72 6.99 16.06
CA ARG A 248 -0.05 8.26 15.76
C ARG A 248 -0.60 8.91 14.50
N LEU A 249 -0.89 8.14 13.47
CA LEU A 249 -1.49 8.60 12.22
C LEU A 249 -2.90 9.17 12.47
N ALA A 250 -3.68 8.56 13.37
CA ALA A 250 -4.96 9.11 13.81
C ALA A 250 -4.79 10.44 14.58
N GLN A 251 -3.81 10.55 15.48
CA GLN A 251 -3.50 11.78 16.21
C GLN A 251 -3.03 12.91 15.29
N ALA A 252 -2.13 12.61 14.34
CA ALA A 252 -1.61 13.59 13.38
C ALA A 252 -2.73 14.14 12.48
N ARG A 253 -3.60 13.27 11.95
CA ARG A 253 -4.78 13.68 11.19
C ARG A 253 -5.76 14.53 12.03
N ALA A 254 -5.94 14.22 13.30
CA ALA A 254 -6.77 15.03 14.20
C ALA A 254 -6.15 16.42 14.44
N LEU A 255 -4.83 16.49 14.56
CA LEU A 255 -4.11 17.77 14.70
C LEU A 255 -4.26 18.62 13.43
N GLU A 256 -4.06 18.06 12.23
CA GLU A 256 -4.27 18.76 10.97
C GLU A 256 -5.69 19.31 10.83
N ARG A 257 -6.70 18.53 11.25
CA ARG A 257 -8.10 18.99 11.29
C ARG A 257 -8.25 20.20 12.23
N ASN A 258 -7.62 20.16 13.41
CA ASN A 258 -7.68 21.26 14.37
C ASN A 258 -6.94 22.51 13.91
N THR A 259 -5.77 22.40 13.27
CA THR A 259 -5.06 23.56 12.68
C THR A 259 -5.83 24.15 11.51
N ARG A 260 -6.42 23.32 10.63
CA ARG A 260 -7.35 23.80 9.58
C ARG A 260 -8.56 24.50 10.18
N ARG A 261 -9.11 23.99 11.29
CA ARG A 261 -10.21 24.63 12.01
C ARG A 261 -9.82 25.99 12.58
N GLN A 262 -8.64 26.10 13.17
CA GLN A 262 -8.13 27.37 13.71
C GLN A 262 -7.82 28.40 12.62
N SER A 263 -7.26 27.99 11.47
CA SER A 263 -7.02 28.91 10.35
C SER A 263 -8.32 29.39 9.69
N MET A 264 -9.32 28.51 9.57
CA MET A 264 -10.65 28.89 9.10
C MET A 264 -11.35 29.85 10.08
N ASN A 265 -11.28 29.60 11.39
CA ASN A 265 -11.83 30.51 12.39
C ASN A 265 -11.10 31.87 12.37
N ALA A 266 -9.78 31.89 12.20
CA ALA A 266 -9.01 33.13 12.05
C ALA A 266 -9.46 33.93 10.80
N ASN A 267 -9.69 33.26 9.67
CA ASN A 267 -10.21 33.87 8.45
C ASN A 267 -11.65 34.41 8.61
N VAL A 268 -12.51 33.70 9.34
CA VAL A 268 -13.86 34.18 9.66
C VAL A 268 -13.80 35.41 10.57
N THR A 269 -12.91 35.43 11.57
CA THR A 269 -12.73 36.59 12.45
C THR A 269 -12.09 37.79 11.74
N SER A 270 -11.17 37.58 10.80
CA SER A 270 -10.58 38.68 10.02
C SER A 270 -11.61 39.31 9.07
N TRP A 271 -12.49 38.49 8.48
CA TRP A 271 -13.60 38.95 7.66
C TRP A 271 -14.60 39.80 8.46
N ASP A 272 -14.93 39.39 9.70
CA ASP A 272 -15.78 40.16 10.61
C ASP A 272 -15.15 41.56 10.88
N THR A 273 -13.82 41.68 11.00
CA THR A 273 -13.15 42.98 11.26
C THR A 273 -13.02 43.90 10.04
N GLN A 274 -12.89 43.36 8.82
CA GLN A 274 -12.68 44.19 7.61
C GLN A 274 -14.00 44.68 6.95
N ASN A 275 -15.13 43.99 7.17
CA ASN A 275 -16.40 44.28 6.47
C ASN A 275 -17.49 44.94 7.33
N HIS A 276 -17.14 45.47 8.51
CA HIS A 276 -18.11 46.10 9.42
C HIS A 276 -18.72 47.43 8.92
N HIS A 277 -18.31 47.95 7.76
CA HIS A 277 -18.77 49.27 7.31
C HIS A 277 -19.61 49.31 6.04
N HIS A 278 -19.71 48.27 5.20
CA HIS A 278 -20.29 48.41 3.84
C HIS A 278 -21.27 47.29 3.38
N CYS A 279 -21.90 46.51 4.27
CA CYS A 279 -22.86 45.48 3.82
C CYS A 279 -24.15 45.43 4.63
N ALA A 280 -25.27 45.22 3.92
CA ALA A 280 -26.61 45.12 4.51
C ALA A 280 -26.71 43.93 5.50
N PRO A 281 -27.42 44.07 6.64
CA PRO A 281 -27.44 43.07 7.71
C PRO A 281 -27.88 41.66 7.28
N GLY A 282 -28.72 41.56 6.23
CA GLY A 282 -29.18 40.27 5.67
C GLY A 282 -28.08 39.50 4.93
N PHE A 283 -27.19 40.20 4.21
CA PHE A 283 -26.08 39.61 3.47
C PHE A 283 -25.01 39.07 4.42
N GLN A 284 -24.72 39.80 5.50
CA GLN A 284 -23.79 39.35 6.54
C GLN A 284 -24.28 38.08 7.25
N ARG A 285 -25.57 37.96 7.53
CA ARG A 285 -26.14 36.73 8.14
C ARG A 285 -26.09 35.52 7.19
N ALA A 286 -26.36 35.73 5.90
CA ALA A 286 -26.31 34.68 4.90
C ALA A 286 -24.87 34.15 4.69
N VAL A 287 -23.89 35.05 4.58
CA VAL A 287 -22.46 34.68 4.44
C VAL A 287 -21.94 33.99 5.70
N LYS A 288 -22.32 34.47 6.90
CA LYS A 288 -21.96 33.83 8.18
C LYS A 288 -22.60 32.45 8.33
N GLY A 289 -23.84 32.27 7.85
CA GLY A 289 -24.51 30.98 7.77
C GLY A 289 -23.81 30.00 6.82
N LEU A 290 -23.44 30.46 5.62
CA LEU A 290 -22.72 29.65 4.62
C LEU A 290 -21.31 29.25 5.09
N LEU A 291 -20.57 30.14 5.75
CA LEU A 291 -19.26 29.84 6.32
C LEU A 291 -19.35 28.84 7.48
N MET A 292 -20.37 28.95 8.34
CA MET A 292 -20.63 28.00 9.44
C MET A 292 -21.09 26.63 8.94
N ILE A 293 -21.87 26.59 7.85
CA ILE A 293 -22.31 25.34 7.20
C ILE A 293 -21.11 24.66 6.52
N ASN A 294 -20.28 25.40 5.78
CA ASN A 294 -19.05 24.84 5.19
C ASN A 294 -18.05 24.35 6.25
N ALA A 295 -17.92 25.06 7.39
CA ALA A 295 -17.07 24.62 8.50
C ALA A 295 -17.55 23.31 9.13
N ARG A 296 -18.87 23.10 9.26
CA ARG A 296 -19.45 21.85 9.82
C ARG A 296 -19.45 20.68 8.84
N ILE A 297 -19.60 20.95 7.54
CA ILE A 297 -19.49 19.92 6.49
C ILE A 297 -18.04 19.40 6.39
N ALA A 298 -17.03 20.26 6.59
CA ALA A 298 -15.63 19.86 6.65
C ALA A 298 -15.25 19.09 7.95
N GLU A 299 -16.08 19.17 8.99
CA GLU A 299 -15.93 18.43 10.26
C GLU A 299 -16.57 17.03 10.23
N GLY A 300 -17.23 16.64 9.13
CA GLY A 300 -17.88 15.33 8.97
C GLY A 300 -19.21 15.17 9.70
N ASP A 301 -19.79 16.26 10.21
CA ASP A 301 -21.08 16.26 10.89
C ASP A 301 -22.21 16.52 9.88
N VAL A 302 -23.10 15.54 9.68
CA VAL A 302 -24.24 15.63 8.75
C VAL A 302 -25.38 16.39 9.44
N PRO A 303 -25.88 17.52 8.89
CA PRO A 303 -26.95 18.25 9.54
C PRO A 303 -28.30 17.55 9.36
N ASN A 304 -28.97 17.22 10.47
CA ASN A 304 -30.35 16.74 10.47
C ASN A 304 -31.32 17.80 9.92
N SER A 305 -32.20 17.34 9.04
CA SER A 305 -33.18 18.10 8.24
C SER A 305 -34.26 18.76 9.10
N ARG A 306 -33.98 19.94 9.66
CA ARG A 306 -35.03 20.76 10.29
C ARG A 306 -34.70 22.25 10.43
N TRP A 307 -34.16 22.91 9.41
CA TRP A 307 -33.96 24.36 9.50
C TRP A 307 -34.20 25.09 8.17
N ILE A 308 -35.08 26.10 8.29
CA ILE A 308 -35.22 27.33 7.47
C ILE A 308 -36.38 27.35 6.46
N TRP A 309 -37.44 28.05 6.88
CA TRP A 309 -38.47 28.68 6.07
C TRP A 309 -37.95 30.09 5.68
N MET A 310 -38.01 30.49 4.42
CA MET A 310 -37.80 31.89 3.98
C MET A 310 -38.89 32.29 2.96
N PRO A 311 -39.32 33.57 2.93
CA PRO A 311 -40.54 34.02 2.23
C PRO A 311 -40.33 34.27 0.73
N ASP A 312 -41.42 34.13 -0.02
CA ASP A 312 -41.50 34.05 -1.50
C ASP A 312 -41.04 35.31 -2.27
N ASP A 313 -40.82 36.45 -1.62
CA ASP A 313 -40.57 37.73 -2.32
C ASP A 313 -39.11 37.96 -2.75
N LEU A 314 -38.18 37.06 -2.39
CA LEU A 314 -36.80 37.05 -2.88
C LEU A 314 -36.61 36.21 -4.16
N LEU A 315 -37.66 35.53 -4.64
CA LEU A 315 -37.59 34.60 -5.78
C LEU A 315 -37.54 35.28 -7.16
N ILE A 316 -37.92 36.55 -7.29
CA ILE A 316 -38.16 37.17 -8.62
C ILE A 316 -36.91 37.86 -9.20
N HIS A 317 -35.88 38.19 -8.40
CA HIS A 317 -34.63 38.78 -8.88
C HIS A 317 -33.44 37.82 -8.98
N MET A 318 -33.64 36.52 -8.72
CA MET A 318 -32.61 35.49 -8.76
C MET A 318 -32.83 34.44 -9.87
N ILE A 319 -33.48 34.85 -10.98
CA ILE A 319 -33.78 34.00 -12.16
C ILE A 319 -32.51 33.81 -13.01
N GLY A 320 -31.47 33.25 -12.41
CA GLY A 320 -30.21 32.91 -13.08
C GLY A 320 -29.45 31.72 -12.48
N PHE A 321 -29.82 31.24 -11.29
CA PHE A 321 -29.08 30.16 -10.62
C PHE A 321 -29.98 29.28 -9.75
N LEU A 322 -30.56 28.22 -10.32
CA LEU A 322 -30.98 27.00 -9.62
C LEU A 322 -30.93 25.80 -10.60
N PRO A 323 -30.69 24.55 -10.15
CA PRO A 323 -30.28 24.08 -8.82
C PRO A 323 -28.86 23.49 -8.81
N HIS A 324 -28.17 23.57 -7.66
CA HIS A 324 -26.93 22.84 -7.41
C HIS A 324 -27.24 21.33 -7.32
N VAL A 325 -26.44 20.51 -8.00
CA VAL A 325 -26.48 19.04 -7.87
C VAL A 325 -26.20 18.70 -6.42
N ARG A 326 -27.11 17.94 -5.80
CA ARG A 326 -26.91 17.40 -4.46
C ARG A 326 -25.86 16.30 -4.53
N ILE A 327 -24.62 16.61 -4.14
CA ILE A 327 -23.58 15.59 -4.00
C ILE A 327 -23.54 15.19 -2.53
N ASP A 328 -23.90 13.94 -2.24
CA ASP A 328 -24.04 13.45 -0.87
C ASP A 328 -22.69 13.01 -0.27
N LEU A 329 -21.73 12.61 -1.11
CA LEU A 329 -20.37 12.23 -0.71
C LEU A 329 -19.34 12.60 -1.78
N GLN A 330 -18.15 13.05 -1.38
CA GLN A 330 -17.02 13.31 -2.29
C GLN A 330 -15.88 12.34 -1.97
N VAL A 331 -15.36 11.66 -2.98
CA VAL A 331 -14.38 10.58 -2.84
C VAL A 331 -13.28 10.74 -3.87
N SER A 332 -12.02 10.49 -3.49
CA SER A 332 -10.92 10.46 -4.45
C SER A 332 -10.90 9.14 -5.23
N LEU A 333 -10.34 9.11 -6.45
CA LEU A 333 -10.26 7.88 -7.24
C LEU A 333 -9.66 6.69 -6.46
N ARG A 334 -8.67 6.95 -5.58
CA ARG A 334 -8.00 5.92 -4.77
C ARG A 334 -8.91 5.29 -3.73
N GLU A 335 -9.93 6.01 -3.26
CA GLU A 335 -10.86 5.58 -2.22
C GLU A 335 -12.14 4.93 -2.80
N VAL A 336 -12.35 5.00 -4.13
CA VAL A 336 -13.54 4.45 -4.79
C VAL A 336 -13.70 2.95 -4.50
N GLU A 337 -12.62 2.17 -4.47
CA GLU A 337 -12.69 0.74 -4.13
C GLU A 337 -13.17 0.51 -2.70
N ASP A 338 -12.56 1.20 -1.75
CA ASP A 338 -12.80 0.98 -0.32
C ASP A 338 -14.18 1.49 0.10
N VAL A 339 -14.67 2.56 -0.51
CA VAL A 339 -16.00 3.13 -0.26
C VAL A 339 -17.08 2.38 -1.03
N VAL A 340 -16.92 2.16 -2.33
CA VAL A 340 -18.01 1.69 -3.20
C VAL A 340 -18.11 0.16 -3.25
N LEU A 341 -16.97 -0.54 -3.28
CA LEU A 341 -16.96 -2.00 -3.36
C LEU A 341 -16.90 -2.64 -1.97
N LYS A 342 -15.99 -2.18 -1.11
CA LYS A 342 -15.79 -2.77 0.22
C LYS A 342 -16.69 -2.18 1.31
N ASP A 343 -17.20 -0.96 1.10
CA ASP A 343 -18.11 -0.28 2.04
C ASP A 343 -17.53 -0.27 3.47
N TRP A 344 -16.26 0.14 3.59
CA TRP A 344 -15.45 0.03 4.82
C TRP A 344 -16.10 0.70 6.04
N ASP A 345 -16.92 1.72 5.85
CA ASP A 345 -17.66 2.44 6.90
C ASP A 345 -19.13 1.95 7.06
N GLY A 346 -19.55 1.01 6.21
CA GLY A 346 -20.92 0.54 6.10
C GLY A 346 -21.92 1.64 5.75
N ALA A 347 -21.46 2.79 5.24
CA ALA A 347 -22.32 3.93 4.94
C ALA A 347 -23.27 3.61 3.80
N LEU A 348 -22.82 2.89 2.76
CA LEU A 348 -23.65 2.55 1.61
C LEU A 348 -24.66 1.46 1.93
N SER A 349 -24.30 0.49 2.77
CA SER A 349 -25.24 -0.53 3.25
C SER A 349 -26.35 0.07 4.12
N LYS A 350 -26.10 1.19 4.82
CA LYS A 350 -27.11 1.91 5.62
C LYS A 350 -28.02 2.78 4.77
N GLN A 351 -27.60 3.21 3.58
CA GLN A 351 -28.45 4.02 2.71
C GLN A 351 -29.56 3.17 2.08
N PRO A 352 -30.80 3.69 2.00
CA PRO A 352 -31.89 3.00 1.31
C PRO A 352 -31.68 2.93 -0.21
N GLN A 353 -30.91 3.86 -0.76
CA GLN A 353 -30.67 4.02 -2.20
C GLN A 353 -29.37 3.33 -2.65
N TRP A 354 -29.21 3.16 -3.97
CA TRP A 354 -27.96 2.70 -4.58
C TRP A 354 -27.02 3.87 -4.89
N PRO A 355 -25.69 3.64 -4.92
CA PRO A 355 -24.72 4.69 -5.25
C PRO A 355 -24.75 5.06 -6.74
N LEU A 356 -24.75 6.36 -7.03
CA LEU A 356 -24.45 6.95 -8.34
C LEU A 356 -23.12 7.70 -8.27
N LEU A 357 -22.12 7.20 -8.98
CA LEU A 357 -20.82 7.85 -9.13
C LEU A 357 -20.88 8.89 -10.25
N VAL A 358 -20.66 10.15 -9.90
CA VAL A 358 -20.47 11.25 -10.85
C VAL A 358 -18.97 11.46 -11.03
N ASP A 359 -18.43 10.91 -12.11
CA ASP A 359 -17.01 10.99 -12.44
C ASP A 359 -16.82 11.70 -13.78
N MET A 360 -16.43 12.97 -13.73
CA MET A 360 -16.17 13.78 -14.94
C MET A 360 -14.94 13.31 -15.72
N SER A 361 -14.04 12.53 -15.11
CA SER A 361 -12.79 12.09 -15.72
C SER A 361 -12.91 10.75 -16.46
N GLY A 362 -13.94 9.96 -16.15
CA GLY A 362 -14.12 8.59 -16.64
C GLY A 362 -13.11 7.57 -16.09
N GLN A 363 -12.23 7.99 -15.18
CA GLN A 363 -11.20 7.13 -14.59
C GLN A 363 -11.78 6.10 -13.63
N ALA A 364 -12.82 6.46 -12.86
CA ALA A 364 -13.51 5.55 -11.95
C ALA A 364 -14.25 4.45 -12.70
N LEU A 365 -14.85 4.78 -13.85
CA LEU A 365 -15.50 3.79 -14.71
C LEU A 365 -14.48 2.76 -15.22
N THR A 366 -13.34 3.26 -15.73
CA THR A 366 -12.25 2.42 -16.21
C THR A 366 -11.70 1.55 -15.08
N PHE A 367 -11.50 2.13 -13.91
CA PHE A 367 -11.03 1.43 -12.71
C PHE A 367 -11.98 0.29 -12.31
N LEU A 368 -13.28 0.56 -12.20
CA LEU A 368 -14.28 -0.44 -11.80
C LEU A 368 -14.39 -1.59 -12.83
N LYS A 369 -14.22 -1.30 -14.12
CA LYS A 369 -14.23 -2.30 -15.20
C LYS A 369 -13.13 -3.35 -15.06
N TYR A 370 -11.97 -3.00 -14.51
CA TYR A 370 -10.84 -3.93 -14.31
C TYR A 370 -10.82 -4.59 -12.91
N ARG A 371 -11.86 -4.37 -12.09
CA ARG A 371 -12.03 -5.04 -10.80
C ARG A 371 -13.00 -6.21 -10.91
N ASP A 372 -13.15 -6.96 -9.82
CA ASP A 372 -14.08 -8.11 -9.75
C ASP A 372 -15.55 -7.65 -9.67
N THR A 373 -16.00 -6.93 -10.70
CA THR A 373 -17.36 -6.42 -10.86
C THR A 373 -17.95 -6.92 -12.17
N VAL A 374 -19.28 -7.01 -12.20
CA VAL A 374 -20.01 -7.32 -13.43
C VAL A 374 -20.34 -6.01 -14.12
N PHE A 375 -19.74 -5.76 -15.28
CA PHE A 375 -19.85 -4.48 -15.98
C PHE A 375 -20.90 -4.54 -17.09
N LEU A 376 -21.84 -3.59 -17.08
CA LEU A 376 -22.84 -3.38 -18.12
C LEU A 376 -22.66 -1.98 -18.73
N ASP A 377 -22.48 -1.93 -20.05
CA ASP A 377 -22.33 -0.67 -20.78
C ASP A 377 -23.65 -0.29 -21.47
N SER A 378 -24.23 0.86 -21.12
CA SER A 378 -25.48 1.30 -21.75
C SER A 378 -25.33 1.72 -23.21
N PHE A 379 -24.10 2.02 -23.67
CA PHE A 379 -23.86 2.50 -25.04
C PHE A 379 -23.68 1.37 -26.04
N THR A 380 -23.32 0.17 -25.57
CA THR A 380 -23.09 -0.98 -26.44
C THR A 380 -24.40 -1.76 -26.59
N PRO A 381 -25.02 -1.83 -27.80
CA PRO A 381 -26.34 -2.43 -27.97
C PRO A 381 -26.43 -3.89 -27.52
N HIS A 382 -25.34 -4.66 -27.69
CA HIS A 382 -25.27 -6.08 -27.31
C HIS A 382 -24.98 -6.28 -25.80
N ALA A 383 -24.50 -5.25 -25.11
CA ALA A 383 -24.22 -5.33 -23.67
C ALA A 383 -25.51 -5.27 -22.83
N LEU A 384 -26.62 -4.78 -23.41
CA LEU A 384 -27.95 -4.76 -22.81
C LEU A 384 -28.90 -5.82 -23.41
N ASP A 385 -28.35 -6.90 -23.98
CA ASP A 385 -29.14 -8.04 -24.42
C ASP A 385 -29.82 -8.73 -23.23
N VAL A 386 -30.97 -9.35 -23.50
CA VAL A 386 -31.84 -9.97 -22.48
C VAL A 386 -31.06 -10.98 -21.64
N GLU A 387 -30.25 -11.84 -22.27
CA GLU A 387 -29.43 -12.81 -21.54
C GLU A 387 -28.31 -12.16 -20.75
N THR A 388 -27.62 -11.15 -21.31
CA THR A 388 -26.50 -10.50 -20.65
C THR A 388 -26.93 -9.80 -19.36
N VAL A 389 -28.04 -9.05 -19.41
CA VAL A 389 -28.60 -8.38 -18.23
C VAL A 389 -29.07 -9.40 -17.20
N ARG A 390 -29.75 -10.46 -17.64
CA ARG A 390 -30.24 -11.53 -16.76
C ARG A 390 -29.11 -12.26 -16.03
N HIS A 391 -28.08 -12.70 -16.75
CA HIS A 391 -26.91 -13.35 -16.17
C HIS A 391 -26.09 -12.40 -15.29
N ALA A 392 -26.00 -11.11 -15.65
CA ALA A 392 -25.30 -10.13 -14.84
C ALA A 392 -25.94 -9.98 -13.44
N ILE A 393 -27.27 -9.91 -13.39
CA ILE A 393 -28.00 -9.82 -12.12
C ILE A 393 -27.93 -11.15 -11.34
N LEU A 394 -28.16 -12.30 -12.00
CA LEU A 394 -28.10 -13.61 -11.35
C LEU A 394 -26.69 -13.94 -10.83
N GLY A 395 -25.65 -13.72 -11.63
CA GLY A 395 -24.26 -13.91 -11.25
C GLY A 395 -23.84 -12.95 -10.15
N GLY A 396 -24.27 -11.69 -10.22
CA GLY A 396 -24.06 -10.71 -9.15
C GLY A 396 -24.65 -11.17 -7.81
N LEU A 397 -25.89 -11.66 -7.80
CA LEU A 397 -26.57 -12.13 -6.60
C LEU A 397 -25.96 -13.42 -6.05
N ARG A 398 -25.59 -14.36 -6.92
CA ARG A 398 -24.99 -15.64 -6.53
C ARG A 398 -23.62 -15.45 -5.88
N TYR A 399 -22.75 -14.68 -6.53
CA TYR A 399 -21.37 -14.48 -6.09
C TYR A 399 -21.19 -13.28 -5.15
N GLY A 400 -22.25 -12.52 -4.88
CA GLY A 400 -22.18 -11.28 -4.10
C GLY A 400 -21.37 -10.18 -4.79
N ARG A 401 -21.25 -10.24 -6.12
CA ARG A 401 -20.50 -9.27 -6.92
C ARG A 401 -21.34 -8.01 -7.19
N SER A 402 -20.65 -6.87 -7.25
CA SER A 402 -21.27 -5.61 -7.62
C SER A 402 -21.51 -5.56 -9.14
N VAL A 403 -22.71 -5.16 -9.55
CA VAL A 403 -23.04 -4.86 -10.94
C VAL A 403 -22.87 -3.37 -11.17
N VAL A 404 -21.99 -3.00 -12.09
CA VAL A 404 -21.66 -1.61 -12.43
C VAL A 404 -22.27 -1.28 -13.79
N VAL A 405 -23.10 -0.25 -13.85
CA VAL A 405 -23.73 0.22 -15.09
C VAL A 405 -23.16 1.59 -15.48
N SER A 406 -22.57 1.66 -16.68
CA SER A 406 -22.18 2.92 -17.30
C SER A 406 -23.42 3.61 -17.88
N LEU A 407 -23.65 4.88 -17.52
CA LEU A 407 -24.67 5.76 -18.09
C LEU A 407 -24.07 6.84 -19.02
N GLY A 408 -22.76 7.12 -18.88
CA GLY A 408 -22.03 8.15 -19.63
C GLY A 408 -22.63 9.55 -19.44
N ASP A 409 -22.72 10.33 -20.53
CA ASP A 409 -23.10 11.76 -20.52
C ASP A 409 -24.61 12.01 -20.60
N LEU A 410 -25.43 10.98 -20.83
CA LEU A 410 -26.88 11.08 -21.00
C LEU A 410 -27.59 10.35 -19.86
N ASP A 411 -28.65 10.95 -19.31
CA ASP A 411 -29.53 10.29 -18.34
C ASP A 411 -30.37 9.20 -19.04
N VAL A 412 -29.77 8.05 -19.32
CA VAL A 412 -30.41 6.92 -20.02
C VAL A 412 -31.19 5.99 -19.09
N LEU A 413 -31.59 6.45 -17.89
CA LEU A 413 -32.35 5.62 -16.93
C LEU A 413 -33.62 5.04 -17.57
N HIS A 414 -34.30 5.82 -18.42
CA HIS A 414 -35.48 5.34 -19.15
C HIS A 414 -35.12 4.24 -20.16
N GLY A 415 -34.01 4.39 -20.89
CA GLY A 415 -33.52 3.36 -21.81
C GLY A 415 -33.07 2.09 -21.10
N LEU A 416 -32.44 2.22 -19.93
CA LEU A 416 -32.08 1.11 -19.06
C LEU A 416 -33.34 0.38 -18.56
N GLY A 417 -34.37 1.13 -18.17
CA GLY A 417 -35.68 0.58 -17.77
C GLY A 417 -36.29 -0.27 -18.88
N VAL A 418 -36.31 0.22 -20.12
CA VAL A 418 -36.78 -0.55 -21.28
C VAL A 418 -35.98 -1.83 -21.50
N ALA A 419 -34.65 -1.80 -21.32
CA ALA A 419 -33.80 -2.99 -21.46
C ALA A 419 -34.06 -4.03 -20.35
N PHE A 420 -34.19 -3.58 -19.10
CA PHE A 420 -34.49 -4.44 -17.96
C PHE A 420 -35.90 -5.02 -18.03
N ASP A 421 -36.88 -4.23 -18.51
CA ASP A 421 -38.26 -4.67 -18.71
C ASP A 421 -38.40 -5.75 -19.78
N LYS A 422 -37.49 -5.81 -20.76
CA LYS A 422 -37.43 -6.93 -21.72
C LYS A 422 -37.06 -8.26 -21.07
N VAL A 423 -36.32 -8.24 -19.96
CA VAL A 423 -36.02 -9.44 -19.16
C VAL A 423 -37.23 -9.80 -18.31
N GLN A 424 -37.68 -8.85 -17.50
CA GLN A 424 -38.86 -8.99 -16.67
C GLN A 424 -39.43 -7.60 -16.39
N LYS A 425 -40.74 -7.45 -16.59
CA LYS A 425 -41.42 -6.17 -16.36
C LYS A 425 -41.25 -5.69 -14.90
N GLY A 426 -40.76 -4.48 -14.71
CA GLY A 426 -40.48 -3.88 -13.40
C GLY A 426 -39.19 -4.40 -12.74
N LEU A 427 -38.29 -5.03 -13.51
CA LEU A 427 -37.03 -5.55 -12.97
C LEU A 427 -36.13 -4.43 -12.47
N LEU A 428 -36.02 -3.31 -13.21
CA LEU A 428 -35.20 -2.18 -12.77
C LEU A 428 -35.74 -1.59 -11.46
N ASP A 429 -37.05 -1.41 -11.34
CA ASP A 429 -37.69 -0.94 -10.11
C ASP A 429 -37.41 -1.90 -8.95
N ALA A 430 -37.52 -3.22 -9.19
CA ALA A 430 -37.22 -4.23 -8.18
C ALA A 430 -35.75 -4.21 -7.72
N VAL A 431 -34.82 -3.93 -8.64
CA VAL A 431 -33.40 -3.73 -8.33
C VAL A 431 -33.22 -2.45 -7.53
N MET A 432 -33.77 -1.32 -7.99
CA MET A 432 -33.63 -0.01 -7.35
C MET A 432 -34.18 0.03 -5.92
N ASP A 433 -35.30 -0.65 -5.66
CA ASP A 433 -35.91 -0.80 -4.33
C ASP A 433 -35.24 -1.87 -3.46
N LYS A 434 -34.14 -2.49 -3.94
CA LYS A 434 -33.40 -3.59 -3.29
C LYS A 434 -34.23 -4.86 -3.04
N SER A 435 -35.49 -4.88 -3.49
CA SER A 435 -36.42 -6.01 -3.34
C SER A 435 -35.98 -7.25 -4.11
N ILE A 436 -35.12 -7.08 -5.12
CA ILE A 436 -34.51 -8.17 -5.89
C ILE A 436 -33.72 -9.16 -5.03
N ARG A 437 -33.26 -8.74 -3.83
CA ARG A 437 -32.55 -9.63 -2.89
C ARG A 437 -33.44 -10.71 -2.26
N ARG A 438 -34.77 -10.65 -2.46
CA ARG A 438 -35.69 -11.68 -1.97
C ARG A 438 -35.68 -12.90 -2.90
N PRO A 439 -35.68 -14.14 -2.37
CA PRO A 439 -35.65 -15.36 -3.18
C PRO A 439 -36.79 -15.44 -4.18
N GLU A 440 -37.98 -14.99 -3.81
CA GLU A 440 -39.15 -14.95 -4.68
C GLU A 440 -38.95 -14.10 -5.94
N LYS A 441 -38.05 -13.10 -5.92
CA LYS A 441 -37.81 -12.18 -7.03
C LYS A 441 -36.69 -12.66 -7.93
N TYR A 442 -35.53 -12.99 -7.39
CA TYR A 442 -34.40 -13.39 -8.23
C TYR A 442 -34.55 -14.80 -8.83
N LEU A 443 -35.28 -15.72 -8.16
CA LEU A 443 -35.55 -17.05 -8.73
C LEU A 443 -36.50 -17.00 -9.94
N GLN A 444 -37.26 -15.91 -10.13
CA GLN A 444 -38.10 -15.71 -11.32
C GLN A 444 -37.26 -15.38 -12.57
N LEU A 445 -36.00 -14.95 -12.40
CA LEU A 445 -35.08 -14.68 -13.50
C LEU A 445 -34.43 -15.96 -14.05
N ARG A 446 -34.58 -17.08 -13.34
CA ARG A 446 -34.05 -18.37 -13.77
C ARG A 446 -34.90 -18.93 -14.90
N ARG A 447 -34.23 -19.56 -15.85
CA ARG A 447 -34.84 -20.27 -16.96
C ARG A 447 -34.54 -21.77 -16.87
N PRO A 448 -35.38 -22.64 -17.44
CA PRO A 448 -35.14 -24.08 -17.40
C PRO A 448 -33.90 -24.52 -18.19
N GLU A 449 -33.37 -23.66 -19.08
CA GLU A 449 -32.13 -23.90 -19.82
C GLU A 449 -30.85 -23.50 -19.06
N ASP A 450 -30.97 -22.92 -17.85
CA ASP A 450 -29.80 -22.50 -17.06
C ASP A 450 -29.10 -23.70 -16.40
N ASP A 451 -27.76 -23.64 -16.31
CA ASP A 451 -26.93 -24.67 -15.68
C ASP A 451 -27.26 -24.88 -14.19
N GLU A 452 -26.89 -26.04 -13.63
CA GLU A 452 -27.01 -26.39 -12.19
C GLU A 452 -26.40 -25.31 -11.26
N GLU A 453 -25.49 -24.53 -11.82
CA GLU A 453 -24.90 -23.34 -11.25
C GLU A 453 -25.91 -22.27 -10.76
N TYR A 454 -27.11 -22.21 -11.34
CA TYR A 454 -28.17 -21.29 -10.93
C TYR A 454 -29.32 -21.97 -10.17
N ASP A 455 -29.07 -23.14 -9.59
CA ASP A 455 -30.05 -23.79 -8.73
C ASP A 455 -30.34 -23.00 -7.45
N PRO A 456 -31.54 -23.15 -6.86
CA PRO A 456 -31.94 -22.34 -5.70
C PRO A 456 -31.04 -22.59 -4.49
N SER A 457 -30.42 -23.77 -4.40
CA SER A 457 -29.44 -24.15 -3.39
C SER A 457 -28.09 -23.44 -3.54
N ALA A 458 -27.75 -22.94 -4.73
CA ALA A 458 -26.49 -22.26 -5.01
C ALA A 458 -26.46 -20.81 -4.48
N PHE A 459 -27.61 -20.23 -4.11
CA PHE A 459 -27.71 -18.87 -3.62
C PHE A 459 -27.52 -18.79 -2.10
N ASN A 460 -26.36 -18.30 -1.67
CA ASN A 460 -26.08 -18.05 -0.27
C ASN A 460 -26.69 -16.70 0.18
N PRO A 461 -27.56 -16.66 1.21
CA PRO A 461 -28.22 -15.42 1.66
C PRO A 461 -27.22 -14.33 2.10
N VAL A 462 -26.04 -14.72 2.60
CA VAL A 462 -24.98 -13.77 2.97
C VAL A 462 -24.42 -13.09 1.71
N LEU A 463 -24.13 -13.85 0.65
CA LEU A 463 -23.63 -13.30 -0.61
C LEU A 463 -24.68 -12.44 -1.31
N VAL A 464 -25.94 -12.85 -1.30
CA VAL A 464 -27.07 -12.06 -1.83
C VAL A 464 -27.19 -10.71 -1.10
N SER A 465 -26.87 -10.65 0.20
CA SER A 465 -26.90 -9.39 0.96
C SER A 465 -25.78 -8.42 0.56
N LEU A 466 -24.65 -8.94 0.05
CA LEU A 466 -23.49 -8.17 -0.42
C LEU A 466 -23.65 -7.63 -1.84
N PHE A 467 -24.60 -8.15 -2.62
CA PHE A 467 -24.90 -7.68 -3.95
C PHE A 467 -25.14 -6.16 -3.97
N ARG A 468 -24.40 -5.45 -4.83
CA ARG A 468 -24.53 -4.00 -5.02
C ARG A 468 -24.82 -3.65 -6.46
N PHE A 469 -25.68 -2.67 -6.66
CA PHE A 469 -25.94 -2.08 -7.96
C PHE A 469 -25.35 -0.67 -7.97
N ILE A 470 -24.40 -0.41 -8.86
CA ILE A 470 -23.63 0.84 -8.90
C ILE A 470 -23.85 1.49 -10.26
N LEU A 471 -24.29 2.75 -10.25
CA LEU A 471 -24.44 3.54 -11.46
C LEU A 471 -23.24 4.48 -11.60
N VAL A 472 -22.73 4.67 -12.82
CA VAL A 472 -21.62 5.59 -13.09
C VAL A 472 -22.01 6.51 -14.24
N THR A 473 -21.90 7.82 -14.03
CA THR A 473 -22.18 8.84 -15.04
C THR A 473 -21.03 9.84 -15.13
N THR A 474 -20.75 10.27 -16.35
CA THR A 474 -19.85 11.40 -16.65
C THR A 474 -20.63 12.71 -16.75
N CYS A 475 -21.97 12.67 -16.64
CA CYS A 475 -22.82 13.84 -16.63
C CYS A 475 -22.66 14.63 -15.33
N LYS A 476 -22.23 15.89 -15.46
CA LYS A 476 -22.08 16.82 -14.33
C LYS A 476 -23.39 17.06 -13.56
N ARG A 477 -24.54 16.87 -14.22
CA ARG A 477 -25.87 17.18 -13.68
C ARG A 477 -26.87 16.09 -14.06
N PRO A 478 -26.92 14.97 -13.32
CA PRO A 478 -27.94 13.96 -13.53
C PRO A 478 -29.34 14.56 -13.29
N CYS A 479 -30.34 14.06 -14.00
CA CYS A 479 -31.72 14.55 -13.93
C CYS A 479 -32.30 14.41 -12.52
N LEU A 480 -33.19 15.33 -12.13
CA LEU A 480 -33.79 15.36 -10.79
C LEU A 480 -34.52 14.07 -10.42
N ALA A 481 -35.08 13.35 -11.40
CA ALA A 481 -35.72 12.05 -11.19
C ALA A 481 -34.72 11.00 -10.70
N LEU A 482 -33.51 10.97 -11.28
CA LEU A 482 -32.44 10.07 -10.88
C LEU A 482 -31.89 10.49 -9.50
N GLN A 483 -31.68 11.79 -9.27
CA GLN A 483 -31.17 12.31 -7.99
C GLN A 483 -32.07 11.96 -6.78
N GLY A 484 -33.37 11.75 -7.00
CA GLY A 484 -34.30 11.34 -5.95
C GLY A 484 -34.26 9.84 -5.60
N GLN A 485 -33.63 9.01 -6.43
CA GLN A 485 -33.63 7.55 -6.31
C GLN A 485 -32.25 6.95 -5.97
N VAL A 486 -31.20 7.77 -6.05
CA VAL A 486 -29.80 7.33 -5.88
C VAL A 486 -29.07 8.19 -4.86
N TYR A 487 -28.04 7.61 -4.27
CA TYR A 487 -27.10 8.29 -3.38
C TYR A 487 -25.91 8.80 -4.20
N ILE A 488 -25.71 10.12 -4.28
CA ILE A 488 -24.77 10.71 -5.24
C ILE A 488 -23.37 10.83 -4.65
N ILE A 489 -22.41 10.18 -5.28
CA ILE A 489 -20.99 10.20 -4.92
C ILE A 489 -20.22 10.93 -6.04
N GLY A 490 -19.66 12.09 -5.73
CA GLY A 490 -18.76 12.79 -6.64
C GLY A 490 -17.35 12.21 -6.56
N VAL A 491 -16.77 11.88 -7.72
CA VAL A 491 -15.37 11.42 -7.79
C VAL A 491 -14.48 12.58 -8.19
N GLN A 492 -13.43 12.83 -7.39
CA GLN A 492 -12.35 13.75 -7.73
C GLN A 492 -11.19 12.97 -8.31
N GLY A 493 -10.79 13.33 -9.53
CA GLY A 493 -9.63 12.79 -10.24
C GLY A 493 -8.33 13.42 -9.77
#